data_AF-A0A5S6Q2C2-F1
#
_entry.id   AF-A0A5S6Q2C2-F1
#
_cell.length_a   1.000
_cell.length_b   1.000
_cell.length_c   1.000
_cell.angle_alpha   90.00
_cell.angle_beta   90.00
_cell.angle_gamma   90.00
#
_symmetry.space_group_name_H-M   'P 1'
#
loop_
_entity.id
_entity.type
_entity.pdbx_description
1 polymer ?
#
loop_
_entity_poly.entity_id
_entity_poly.type
_entity_poly.pdbx_seq_one_letter_code
_entity_poly.pdbx_strand_id
1 'polypeptide(L)'
;MIIASAFAPEDYVDRMFEQMVREAPRYLWPLLDWFEQNYIGQQNRFGSGRIPPFPPKVWSTYQRTLQGRDRMNNFAEAPHRRLRSELGVDHPTIWRLIDGLRTVQAGRDQHFESFVRGDEPPRKTQRYLLADERIRRTVGCFDADSNFSAQFHVKLTFENKEPKCNLSILSGYVNNQVGQPTLSGRRHDIALIPALKS
;
A
#
# COMPACT_ATOMS: atom_id res chain seq x y z
N MET A 1 -6.12 -3.30 7.88
CA MET A 1 -7.46 -3.44 7.29
C MET A 1 -7.80 -2.24 6.41
N ILE A 2 -8.32 -1.11 6.91
CA ILE A 2 -8.75 0.02 6.03
C ILE A 2 -7.73 0.44 4.96
N ILE A 3 -6.46 0.67 5.31
CA ILE A 3 -5.40 1.08 4.36
C ILE A 3 -5.18 0.06 3.21
N ALA A 4 -5.41 -1.23 3.48
CA ALA A 4 -5.31 -2.27 2.45
C ALA A 4 -6.34 -2.08 1.33
N SER A 5 -7.47 -1.42 1.60
CA SER A 5 -8.51 -1.22 0.60
C SER A 5 -8.08 -0.38 -0.60
N ALA A 6 -7.10 0.52 -0.41
CA ALA A 6 -6.51 1.30 -1.50
C ALA A 6 -5.71 0.44 -2.49
N PHE A 7 -5.47 -0.83 -2.17
CA PHE A 7 -4.76 -1.81 -3.01
C PHE A 7 -5.66 -2.94 -3.52
N ALA A 8 -6.98 -2.82 -3.39
CA ALA A 8 -7.94 -3.73 -4.01
C ALA A 8 -8.53 -3.13 -5.31
N PRO A 9 -9.01 -3.96 -6.25
CA PRO A 9 -9.82 -3.47 -7.37
C PRO A 9 -11.06 -2.72 -6.86
N GLU A 10 -11.47 -1.66 -7.55
CA GLU A 10 -12.59 -0.80 -7.14
C GLU A 10 -13.89 -1.61 -6.95
N ASP A 11 -14.17 -2.57 -7.84
CA ASP A 11 -15.36 -3.45 -7.79
C ASP A 11 -15.39 -4.42 -6.61
N TYR A 12 -14.27 -4.56 -5.88
CA TYR A 12 -14.11 -5.46 -4.73
C TYR A 12 -13.99 -4.71 -3.40
N VAL A 13 -14.01 -3.37 -3.40
CA VAL A 13 -13.92 -2.54 -2.20
C VAL A 13 -15.06 -2.82 -1.23
N ASP A 14 -16.30 -2.91 -1.72
CA ASP A 14 -17.51 -3.16 -0.93
C ASP A 14 -17.43 -4.53 -0.22
N ARG A 15 -17.13 -5.60 -0.97
CA ARG A 15 -17.03 -6.98 -0.44
C ARG A 15 -15.96 -7.10 0.64
N MET A 16 -14.82 -6.45 0.43
CA MET A 16 -13.73 -6.39 1.40
C MET A 16 -14.17 -5.61 2.66
N PHE A 17 -14.90 -4.50 2.51
CA PHE A 17 -15.41 -3.74 3.65
C PHE A 17 -16.44 -4.54 4.47
N GLU A 18 -17.36 -5.26 3.83
CA GLU A 18 -18.28 -6.17 4.54
C GLU A 18 -17.51 -7.17 5.42
N GLN A 19 -16.41 -7.73 4.91
CA GLN A 19 -15.56 -8.63 5.70
C GLN A 19 -14.83 -7.89 6.81
N MET A 20 -14.35 -6.66 6.57
CA MET A 20 -13.79 -5.84 7.65
C MET A 20 -14.79 -5.60 8.78
N VAL A 21 -16.07 -5.34 8.47
CA VAL A 21 -17.13 -5.15 9.47
C VAL A 21 -17.42 -6.44 10.26
N ARG A 22 -17.38 -7.61 9.61
CA ARG A 22 -17.57 -8.92 10.26
C ARG A 22 -16.45 -9.27 11.22
N GLU A 23 -15.19 -8.96 10.87
CA GLU A 23 -14.01 -9.29 11.66
C GLU A 23 -13.65 -8.21 12.70
N ALA A 24 -14.11 -6.96 12.53
CA ALA A 24 -13.73 -5.86 13.39
C ALA A 24 -14.40 -5.91 14.78
N PRO A 25 -13.64 -5.68 15.86
CA PRO A 25 -14.21 -5.52 17.19
C PRO A 25 -15.08 -4.25 17.27
N ARG A 26 -16.16 -4.32 18.07
CA ARG A 26 -17.22 -3.29 18.15
C ARG A 26 -16.73 -1.87 18.42
N TYR A 27 -15.59 -1.67 19.09
CA TYR A 27 -15.04 -0.34 19.35
C TYR A 27 -14.52 0.37 18.08
N LEU A 28 -14.30 -0.36 16.97
CA LEU A 28 -13.95 0.20 15.67
C LEU A 28 -15.16 0.56 14.80
N TRP A 29 -16.39 0.19 15.19
CA TRP A 29 -17.59 0.45 14.39
C TRP A 29 -17.78 1.95 14.07
N PRO A 30 -17.59 2.91 15.00
CA PRO A 30 -17.70 4.33 14.65
C PRO A 30 -16.72 4.80 13.56
N LEU A 31 -15.54 4.16 13.47
CA LEU A 31 -14.55 4.43 12.43
C LEU A 31 -14.96 3.79 11.09
N LEU A 32 -15.55 2.60 11.13
CA LEU A 32 -16.04 1.90 9.93
C LEU A 32 -17.29 2.58 9.36
N ASP A 33 -18.24 3.00 10.19
CA ASP A 33 -19.41 3.79 9.80
C ASP A 33 -18.99 5.12 9.14
N TRP A 34 -18.00 5.80 9.71
CA TRP A 34 -17.42 7.01 9.12
C TRP A 34 -16.74 6.71 7.77
N PHE A 35 -15.99 5.62 7.68
CA PHE A 35 -15.31 5.22 6.44
C PHE A 35 -16.30 4.87 5.33
N GLU A 36 -17.36 4.11 5.64
CA GLU A 36 -18.45 3.78 4.72
C GLU A 36 -19.09 5.05 4.16
N GLN A 37 -19.50 5.97 5.03
CA GLN A 37 -20.15 7.23 4.66
C GLN A 37 -19.29 8.14 3.77
N ASN A 38 -17.97 8.13 3.96
CA ASN A 38 -17.06 9.07 3.30
C ASN A 38 -16.35 8.50 2.06
N TYR A 39 -16.10 7.19 1.99
CA TYR A 39 -15.19 6.59 1.00
C TYR A 39 -15.79 5.45 0.15
N ILE A 40 -16.85 4.80 0.62
CA ILE A 40 -17.49 3.66 -0.06
C ILE A 40 -18.85 4.07 -0.63
N GLY A 41 -19.69 4.65 0.22
CA GLY A 41 -21.08 4.96 -0.07
C GLY A 41 -22.03 3.99 0.63
N GLN A 42 -23.12 4.51 1.19
CA GLN A 42 -24.15 3.70 1.82
C GLN A 42 -25.16 3.22 0.79
N GLN A 43 -25.32 1.90 0.63
CA GLN A 43 -26.38 1.35 -0.18
C GLN A 43 -27.73 1.48 0.55
N ASN A 44 -28.62 2.34 0.04
CA ASN A 44 -29.99 2.39 0.54
C ASN A 44 -30.73 1.10 0.18
N ARG A 45 -31.67 0.70 1.05
CA ARG A 45 -32.55 -0.48 0.86
C ARG A 45 -33.40 -0.46 -0.43
N PHE A 46 -33.42 0.69 -1.13
CA PHE A 46 -34.16 0.93 -2.37
C PHE A 46 -33.23 1.10 -3.59
N GLY A 47 -31.95 0.72 -3.50
CA GLY A 47 -31.00 0.71 -4.62
C GLY A 47 -30.36 2.05 -4.97
N SER A 48 -30.88 3.18 -4.48
CA SER A 48 -30.25 4.50 -4.62
C SER A 48 -29.13 4.71 -3.59
N GLY A 49 -27.97 4.10 -3.84
CA GLY A 49 -26.78 4.30 -3.00
C GLY A 49 -26.40 5.78 -2.87
N ARG A 50 -26.09 6.24 -1.66
CA ARG A 50 -25.57 7.59 -1.43
C ARG A 50 -24.12 7.63 -1.93
N ILE A 51 -23.89 8.36 -3.02
CA ILE A 51 -22.54 8.58 -3.56
C ILE A 51 -21.66 9.20 -2.46
N PRO A 52 -20.52 8.59 -2.11
CA PRO A 52 -19.63 9.13 -1.09
C PRO A 52 -18.96 10.42 -1.59
N PRO A 53 -18.57 11.36 -0.69
CA PRO A 53 -17.81 12.54 -1.07
C PRO A 53 -16.45 12.20 -1.70
N PHE A 54 -15.85 11.05 -1.35
CA PHE A 54 -14.58 10.58 -1.91
C PHE A 54 -14.74 9.16 -2.48
N PRO A 55 -15.25 8.98 -3.71
CA PRO A 55 -15.48 7.66 -4.28
C PRO A 55 -14.18 6.88 -4.55
N PRO A 56 -14.20 5.53 -4.59
CA PRO A 56 -13.02 4.67 -4.76
C PRO A 56 -12.08 5.10 -5.89
N LYS A 57 -12.62 5.55 -7.02
CA LYS A 57 -11.89 6.07 -8.18
C LYS A 57 -10.91 7.22 -7.87
N VAL A 58 -11.11 7.98 -6.80
CA VAL A 58 -10.25 9.11 -6.40
C VAL A 58 -9.08 8.64 -5.53
N TRP A 59 -9.35 7.76 -4.56
CA TRP A 59 -8.39 7.35 -3.54
C TRP A 59 -7.72 5.99 -3.80
N SER A 60 -8.28 5.14 -4.67
CA SER A 60 -7.69 3.84 -5.01
C SER A 60 -6.32 4.02 -5.67
N THR A 61 -5.39 3.17 -5.24
CA THR A 61 -4.03 3.08 -5.77
C THR A 61 -3.80 1.79 -6.57
N TYR A 62 -4.80 0.91 -6.68
CA TYR A 62 -4.71 -0.38 -7.37
C TYR A 62 -4.21 -0.22 -8.82
N GLN A 63 -4.97 0.50 -9.66
CA GLN A 63 -4.59 0.72 -11.06
C GLN A 63 -3.25 1.47 -11.20
N ARG A 64 -2.99 2.47 -10.34
CA ARG A 64 -1.72 3.21 -10.31
C ARG A 64 -0.53 2.28 -10.02
N THR A 65 -0.69 1.39 -9.05
CA THR A 65 0.32 0.40 -8.64
C THR A 65 0.63 -0.58 -9.76
N LEU A 66 -0.40 -1.12 -10.43
CA LEU A 66 -0.21 -2.02 -11.58
C LEU A 66 0.48 -1.33 -12.76
N GLN A 67 0.16 -0.07 -13.01
CA GLN A 67 0.76 0.76 -14.07
C GLN A 67 2.15 1.30 -13.72
N GLY A 68 2.71 0.98 -12.53
CA GLY A 68 4.00 1.51 -12.09
C GLY A 68 4.03 3.04 -11.89
N ARG A 69 2.86 3.67 -11.74
CA ARG A 69 2.71 5.11 -11.50
C ARG A 69 2.91 5.45 -10.03
N ASP A 70 3.30 6.68 -9.75
CA ASP A 70 3.44 7.16 -8.36
C ASP A 70 2.11 7.01 -7.60
N ARG A 71 2.19 6.31 -6.46
CA ARG A 71 1.04 5.88 -5.65
C ARG A 71 0.56 6.94 -4.65
N MET A 72 1.39 7.95 -4.38
CA MET A 72 1.15 9.03 -3.44
C MET A 72 1.21 10.39 -4.14
N ASN A 73 0.79 11.46 -3.46
CA ASN A 73 0.81 12.83 -3.97
C ASN A 73 2.24 13.44 -4.05
N ASN A 74 3.27 12.63 -4.24
CA ASN A 74 4.67 13.06 -4.28
C ASN A 74 4.92 14.10 -5.39
N PHE A 75 4.17 14.06 -6.49
CA PHE A 75 4.23 15.06 -7.55
C PHE A 75 3.84 16.47 -7.10
N ALA A 76 2.87 16.64 -6.18
CA ALA A 76 2.54 17.95 -5.62
C ALA A 76 3.33 18.26 -4.34
N GLU A 77 3.58 17.25 -3.50
CA GLU A 77 4.33 17.41 -2.26
C GLU A 77 5.80 17.78 -2.49
N ALA A 78 6.49 17.21 -3.48
CA ALA A 78 7.90 17.51 -3.70
C ALA A 78 8.15 18.97 -4.16
N PRO A 79 7.38 19.55 -5.11
CA PRO A 79 7.39 20.98 -5.37
C PRO A 79 7.01 21.82 -4.15
N HIS A 80 5.98 21.43 -3.38
CA HIS A 80 5.57 22.16 -2.18
C HIS A 80 6.69 22.18 -1.11
N ARG A 81 7.31 21.02 -0.84
CA ARG A 81 8.46 20.90 0.09
C ARG A 81 9.64 21.75 -0.38
N ARG A 82 9.94 21.76 -1.68
CA ARG A 82 10.99 22.63 -2.25
C ARG A 82 10.64 24.11 -2.08
N LEU A 83 9.45 24.53 -2.47
CA LEU A 83 8.99 25.92 -2.32
C LEU A 83 9.02 26.40 -0.85
N ARG A 84 8.57 25.57 0.10
CA ARG A 84 8.69 25.89 1.53
C ARG A 84 10.14 26.07 1.96
N SER A 85 11.05 25.25 1.43
CA SER A 85 12.49 25.37 1.69
C SER A 85 13.12 26.63 1.09
N GLU A 86 12.76 27.03 -0.14
CA GLU A 86 13.27 28.26 -0.77
C GLU A 86 12.73 29.52 -0.05
N LEU A 87 11.48 29.49 0.42
CA LEU A 87 10.86 30.63 1.11
C LEU A 87 11.46 30.85 2.50
N GLY A 88 11.64 29.78 3.29
CA GLY A 88 12.25 29.84 4.63
C GLY A 88 11.44 30.62 5.67
N VAL A 89 10.16 30.90 5.42
CA VAL A 89 9.21 31.55 6.34
C VAL A 89 7.80 30.97 6.14
N ASP A 90 7.03 30.85 7.22
CA ASP A 90 5.65 30.34 7.15
C ASP A 90 4.67 31.37 6.55
N HIS A 91 4.99 32.67 6.60
CA HIS A 91 4.17 33.76 6.06
C HIS A 91 5.01 34.75 5.22
N PRO A 92 5.35 34.42 3.96
CA PRO A 92 6.07 35.32 3.06
C PRO A 92 5.18 36.49 2.60
N THR A 93 5.80 37.63 2.30
CA THR A 93 5.15 38.70 1.53
C THR A 93 4.92 38.25 0.08
N ILE A 94 3.98 38.90 -0.63
CA ILE A 94 3.68 38.58 -2.04
C ILE A 94 4.95 38.64 -2.91
N TRP A 95 5.82 39.64 -2.70
CA TRP A 95 7.10 39.76 -3.40
C TRP A 95 8.04 38.58 -3.12
N ARG A 96 8.24 38.21 -1.84
CA ARG A 96 9.08 37.06 -1.47
C ARG A 96 8.50 35.73 -1.98
N LEU A 97 7.18 35.62 -2.10
CA LEU A 97 6.53 34.49 -2.75
C LEU A 97 6.82 34.43 -4.26
N ILE A 98 6.70 35.55 -4.97
CA ILE A 98 7.02 35.64 -6.41
C ILE A 98 8.47 35.25 -6.68
N ASP A 99 9.42 35.77 -5.88
CA ASP A 99 10.83 35.47 -6.05
C ASP A 99 11.17 34.01 -5.68
N GLY A 100 10.55 33.46 -4.62
CA GLY A 100 10.65 32.04 -4.30
C GLY A 100 10.12 31.13 -5.42
N LEU A 101 8.99 31.48 -6.04
CA LEU A 101 8.45 30.76 -7.19
C LEU A 101 9.39 30.80 -8.40
N ARG A 102 9.98 31.97 -8.71
CA ARG A 102 10.99 32.11 -9.77
C ARG A 102 12.21 31.21 -9.53
N THR A 103 12.72 31.14 -8.30
CA THR A 103 13.84 30.26 -7.94
C THR A 103 13.48 28.78 -8.10
N VAL A 104 12.30 28.34 -7.63
CA VAL A 104 11.83 26.97 -7.83
C VAL A 104 11.68 26.64 -9.32
N GLN A 105 11.19 27.58 -10.12
CA GLN A 105 11.03 27.42 -11.57
C GLN A 105 12.39 27.31 -12.26
N ALA A 106 13.33 28.24 -12.04
CA ALA A 106 14.66 28.18 -12.65
C ALA A 106 15.39 26.84 -12.36
N GLY A 107 15.29 26.35 -11.12
CA GLY A 107 15.81 25.04 -10.71
C GLY A 107 14.99 23.83 -11.20
N ARG A 108 13.86 24.05 -11.88
CA ARG A 108 13.07 23.03 -12.60
C ARG A 108 13.39 23.06 -14.09
N ASP A 109 13.47 24.24 -14.66
CA ASP A 109 13.81 24.48 -16.07
C ASP A 109 15.21 23.91 -16.36
N GLN A 110 16.18 24.10 -15.47
CA GLN A 110 17.50 23.45 -15.56
C GLN A 110 17.41 21.90 -15.63
N HIS A 111 16.51 21.29 -14.86
CA HIS A 111 16.31 19.83 -14.87
C HIS A 111 15.61 19.36 -16.15
N PHE A 112 14.72 20.19 -16.70
CA PHE A 112 14.08 19.95 -17.99
C PHE A 112 15.09 20.04 -19.15
N GLU A 113 15.95 21.06 -19.16
CA GLU A 113 17.02 21.18 -20.18
C GLU A 113 18.00 19.99 -20.13
N SER A 114 18.40 19.53 -18.94
CA SER A 114 19.17 18.29 -18.80
C SER A 114 18.43 17.07 -19.39
N PHE A 115 17.13 16.94 -19.13
CA PHE A 115 16.33 15.87 -19.72
C PHE A 115 16.23 15.98 -21.25
N VAL A 116 16.04 17.18 -21.81
CA VAL A 116 16.04 17.44 -23.26
C VAL A 116 17.40 17.13 -23.90
N ARG A 117 18.50 17.34 -23.17
CA ARG A 117 19.86 16.94 -23.56
C ARG A 117 20.06 15.43 -23.61
N GLY A 118 19.19 14.65 -22.99
CA GLY A 118 19.32 13.21 -22.82
C GLY A 118 20.10 12.78 -21.57
N ASP A 119 20.31 13.68 -20.60
CA ASP A 119 20.91 13.32 -19.32
C ASP A 119 19.97 12.35 -18.56
N GLU A 120 20.51 11.22 -18.06
CA GLU A 120 19.71 10.29 -17.26
C GLU A 120 19.23 10.95 -15.95
N PRO A 121 17.94 10.79 -15.57
CA PRO A 121 17.46 11.28 -14.28
C PRO A 121 18.12 10.50 -13.12
N PRO A 122 18.23 11.11 -11.92
CA PRO A 122 18.81 10.44 -10.75
C PRO A 122 18.19 9.07 -10.48
N ARG A 123 19.01 8.02 -10.53
CA ARG A 123 18.56 6.63 -10.42
C ARG A 123 17.89 6.39 -9.06
N LYS A 124 16.65 5.87 -9.08
CA LYS A 124 15.95 5.41 -7.87
C LYS A 124 16.83 4.36 -7.16
N THR A 125 17.00 4.48 -5.85
CA THR A 125 17.85 3.52 -5.11
C THR A 125 17.23 2.11 -5.16
N GLN A 126 18.08 1.08 -5.17
CA GLN A 126 17.67 -0.31 -5.30
C GLN A 126 16.63 -0.72 -4.23
N ARG A 127 16.74 -0.18 -3.00
CA ARG A 127 15.77 -0.39 -1.91
C ARG A 127 14.35 0.02 -2.31
N TYR A 128 14.19 1.17 -2.98
CA TYR A 128 12.87 1.64 -3.42
C TYR A 128 12.35 0.85 -4.63
N LEU A 129 13.23 0.50 -5.58
CA LEU A 129 12.85 -0.35 -6.73
C LEU A 129 12.34 -1.72 -6.28
N LEU A 130 13.07 -2.39 -5.38
CA LEU A 130 12.66 -3.69 -4.83
C LEU A 130 11.36 -3.59 -4.01
N ALA A 131 11.15 -2.51 -3.26
CA ALA A 131 9.91 -2.29 -2.51
C ALA A 131 8.71 -2.02 -3.44
N ASP A 132 8.90 -1.23 -4.50
CA ASP A 132 7.88 -0.95 -5.50
C ASP A 132 7.48 -2.24 -6.24
N GLU A 133 8.45 -3.04 -6.66
CA GLU A 133 8.16 -4.31 -7.32
C GLU A 133 7.51 -5.35 -6.40
N ARG A 134 7.92 -5.46 -5.13
CA ARG A 134 7.24 -6.33 -4.15
C ARG A 134 5.76 -5.97 -4.04
N ILE A 135 5.45 -4.68 -3.93
CA ILE A 135 4.07 -4.19 -3.82
C ILE A 135 3.31 -4.43 -5.13
N ARG A 136 3.92 -4.13 -6.30
CA ARG A 136 3.33 -4.41 -7.62
C ARG A 136 3.00 -5.89 -7.81
N ARG A 137 3.87 -6.81 -7.37
CA ARG A 137 3.62 -8.26 -7.41
C ARG A 137 2.47 -8.66 -6.48
N THR A 138 2.46 -8.21 -5.22
CA THR A 138 1.36 -8.51 -4.29
C THR A 138 0.00 -8.02 -4.81
N VAL A 139 -0.04 -6.83 -5.44
CA VAL A 139 -1.27 -6.28 -6.04
C VAL A 139 -1.64 -6.97 -7.35
N GLY A 140 -0.67 -7.35 -8.19
CA GLY A 140 -0.91 -8.09 -9.43
C GLY A 140 -1.34 -9.54 -9.22
N CYS A 141 -1.03 -10.13 -8.06
CA CYS A 141 -1.52 -11.44 -7.63
C CYS A 141 -2.77 -11.33 -6.75
N PHE A 142 -3.59 -10.29 -6.93
CA PHE A 142 -4.95 -10.24 -6.39
C PHE A 142 -5.81 -11.29 -7.11
N ASP A 143 -6.21 -12.32 -6.36
CA ASP A 143 -7.13 -13.35 -6.83
C ASP A 143 -8.48 -13.17 -6.11
N ALA A 144 -9.51 -12.90 -6.91
CA ALA A 144 -10.88 -12.63 -6.47
C ALA A 144 -11.57 -13.83 -5.80
N ASP A 145 -11.16 -15.05 -6.17
CA ASP A 145 -11.79 -16.29 -5.70
C ASP A 145 -10.99 -16.97 -4.57
N SER A 146 -9.76 -16.48 -4.31
CA SER A 146 -8.98 -16.89 -3.14
C SER A 146 -9.66 -16.42 -1.85
N ASN A 147 -9.90 -17.34 -0.90
CA ASN A 147 -10.57 -17.05 0.38
C ASN A 147 -9.91 -15.86 1.11
N PHE A 148 -10.59 -14.71 1.05
CA PHE A 148 -10.03 -13.40 1.34
C PHE A 148 -9.67 -13.21 2.84
N SER A 149 -10.32 -13.96 3.74
CA SER A 149 -10.30 -13.82 5.21
C SER A 149 -8.98 -14.11 5.92
N ALA A 150 -7.92 -14.51 5.21
CA ALA A 150 -6.60 -14.71 5.81
C ALA A 150 -5.45 -14.22 4.94
N GLN A 151 -5.52 -14.45 3.62
CA GLN A 151 -4.35 -14.29 2.76
C GLN A 151 -3.96 -12.81 2.54
N PHE A 152 -4.93 -11.89 2.49
CA PHE A 152 -4.66 -10.45 2.35
C PHE A 152 -4.15 -9.80 3.65
N HIS A 153 -4.64 -10.26 4.81
CA HIS A 153 -4.13 -9.79 6.09
C HIS A 153 -2.65 -10.19 6.23
N VAL A 154 -2.33 -11.47 5.99
CA VAL A 154 -0.97 -12.02 6.10
C VAL A 154 0.00 -11.45 5.05
N LYS A 155 -0.42 -11.28 3.78
CA LYS A 155 0.45 -10.74 2.72
C LYS A 155 0.79 -9.25 2.89
N LEU A 156 -0.03 -8.47 3.61
CA LEU A 156 0.19 -7.04 3.85
C LEU A 156 0.79 -6.76 5.24
N THR A 157 0.67 -7.66 6.21
CA THR A 157 1.50 -7.63 7.43
C THR A 157 2.92 -8.05 7.09
N PHE A 158 3.79 -7.06 6.92
CA PHE A 158 5.24 -7.10 6.75
C PHE A 158 5.99 -8.30 7.41
N GLU A 159 5.97 -9.48 6.79
CA GLU A 159 7.06 -10.46 6.97
C GLU A 159 8.14 -10.24 5.92
N ASN A 160 9.41 -10.24 6.35
CA ASN A 160 10.58 -10.22 5.47
C ASN A 160 10.84 -11.62 4.85
N LYS A 161 9.82 -12.20 4.22
CA LYS A 161 9.91 -13.44 3.43
C LYS A 161 9.35 -13.21 2.04
N GLU A 162 10.04 -13.76 1.04
CA GLU A 162 9.63 -13.60 -0.34
C GLU A 162 8.27 -14.27 -0.60
N PRO A 163 7.30 -13.58 -1.22
CA PRO A 163 6.04 -14.20 -1.61
C PRO A 163 6.29 -15.16 -2.78
N LYS A 164 6.51 -16.44 -2.47
CA LYS A 164 6.63 -17.52 -3.45
C LYS A 164 5.31 -17.70 -4.19
N CYS A 165 5.22 -17.14 -5.40
CA CYS A 165 4.14 -17.39 -6.33
C CYS A 165 4.39 -18.72 -7.06
N ASN A 166 4.33 -19.84 -6.33
CA ASN A 166 4.39 -21.18 -6.91
C ASN A 166 2.98 -21.68 -7.19
N LEU A 167 2.53 -21.48 -8.43
CA LEU A 167 1.33 -22.12 -8.96
C LEU A 167 1.66 -23.57 -9.30
N SER A 168 1.33 -24.51 -8.41
CA SER A 168 1.37 -25.95 -8.73
C SER A 168 -0.02 -26.55 -8.54
N ILE A 169 -0.74 -26.73 -9.64
CA ILE A 169 -1.97 -27.49 -9.69
C ILE A 169 -1.62 -28.95 -9.38
N LEU A 170 -2.06 -29.45 -8.23
CA LEU A 170 -2.17 -30.89 -7.99
C LEU A 170 -3.60 -31.22 -7.61
N SER A 171 -4.37 -31.56 -8.64
CA SER A 171 -5.53 -32.43 -8.53
C SER A 171 -5.09 -33.75 -7.88
N GLY A 172 -5.82 -34.21 -6.86
CA GLY A 172 -5.45 -35.41 -6.12
C GLY A 172 -6.37 -35.70 -4.93
N TYR A 173 -7.51 -36.34 -5.20
CA TYR A 173 -8.21 -37.14 -4.19
C TYR A 173 -7.25 -38.18 -3.58
N VAL A 174 -7.28 -38.38 -2.25
CA VAL A 174 -7.24 -39.70 -1.57
C VAL A 174 -7.53 -39.50 -0.07
N ASN A 175 -8.32 -40.42 0.50
CA ASN A 175 -8.71 -40.46 1.92
C ASN A 175 -7.57 -40.94 2.85
N ASN A 176 -7.73 -40.65 4.15
CA ASN A 176 -7.29 -41.40 5.34
C ASN A 176 -6.10 -42.38 5.23
N GLN A 177 -5.14 -42.27 6.16
CA GLN A 177 -4.79 -43.37 7.08
C GLN A 177 -3.98 -42.86 8.29
N VAL A 178 -4.12 -43.59 9.39
CA VAL A 178 -3.54 -43.40 10.73
C VAL A 178 -1.99 -43.42 10.75
N GLY A 179 -1.36 -42.62 11.63
CA GLY A 179 0.06 -42.78 11.97
C GLY A 179 0.60 -41.79 13.01
N GLN A 180 1.00 -42.27 14.19
CA GLN A 180 1.65 -41.47 15.25
C GLN A 180 3.15 -41.28 14.96
N PRO A 181 3.77 -40.13 15.27
CA PRO A 181 5.23 -39.98 15.24
C PRO A 181 5.87 -40.33 16.60
N THR A 182 6.68 -41.39 16.64
CA THR A 182 7.53 -41.73 17.78
C THR A 182 8.83 -40.91 17.79
N LEU A 183 9.22 -40.43 18.98
CA LEU A 183 10.44 -39.64 19.21
C LEU A 183 11.73 -40.47 19.17
N SER A 184 12.69 -40.05 18.33
CA SER A 184 14.14 -40.35 18.42
C SER A 184 14.87 -39.45 17.41
N GLY A 185 15.96 -38.72 17.69
CA GLY A 185 16.68 -38.48 18.95
C GLY A 185 18.07 -37.87 18.66
N ARG A 186 18.67 -37.15 19.63
CA ARG A 186 20.00 -36.46 19.61
C ARG A 186 19.97 -35.08 18.89
N ARG A 187 20.20 -33.96 19.59
CA ARG A 187 21.50 -33.39 20.08
C ARG A 187 22.45 -33.12 18.88
N HIS A 188 22.98 -31.93 18.62
CA HIS A 188 23.52 -30.85 19.47
C HIS A 188 23.32 -29.48 18.76
N ASP A 189 23.34 -28.29 19.39
CA ASP A 189 23.41 -27.95 20.83
C ASP A 189 22.77 -26.56 21.13
N ILE A 190 22.95 -26.04 22.35
CA ILE A 190 22.44 -24.74 22.83
C ILE A 190 23.60 -23.78 23.13
N ALA A 191 23.59 -22.58 22.53
CA ALA A 191 24.39 -21.44 22.98
C ALA A 191 23.46 -20.37 23.58
N LEU A 192 23.64 -20.09 24.88
CA LEU A 192 22.79 -19.20 25.66
C LEU A 192 23.15 -17.71 25.46
N ILE A 193 22.11 -16.90 25.63
CA ILE A 193 22.10 -15.42 25.70
C ILE A 193 22.92 -14.95 26.92
N PRO A 194 23.46 -13.71 26.88
CA PRO A 194 23.26 -12.82 28.02
C PRO A 194 22.58 -11.51 27.60
N ALA A 195 21.60 -11.10 28.39
CA ALA A 195 20.84 -9.87 28.19
C ALA A 195 21.42 -8.71 29.02
N LEU A 196 21.17 -7.48 28.55
CA LEU A 196 20.93 -6.26 29.32
C LEU A 196 21.58 -6.12 30.72
N LYS A 197 22.52 -5.17 30.85
CA LYS A 197 22.46 -4.09 31.86
C LYS A 197 23.62 -3.09 31.76
N SER A 198 23.30 -1.85 31.38
CA SER A 198 23.79 -0.60 31.99
C SER A 198 22.91 0.54 31.47
#